data_AF-A0A2N2L8Z0-F1
#
_entry.id   AF-A0A2N2L8Z0-F1
#
_cell.length_a   1.000
_cell.length_b   1.000
_cell.length_c   1.000
_cell.angle_alpha   90.00
_cell.angle_beta   90.00
_cell.angle_gamma   90.00
#
_symmetry.space_group_name_H-M   'P 1'
#
loop_
_entity.id
_entity.type
_entity.pdbx_description
1 polymer ?
#
loop_
_entity_poly.entity_id
_entity_poly.type
_entity_poly.pdbx_seq_one_letter_code
_entity_poly.pdbx_strand_id
1 'polypeptide(L)'
;MNSIISWVGGKRLLRKKILPLIPKHDIYCEVFGGAGWVLFGKSPKKEDWQVSSKSRYTEVYNDINGDLVNFWKYIKQHPEAFVTELNQYLISRELFDSFTQHAPKTELERAIRFYFQLSCSYGSRSKNFCIMQGYKYMPLRQLEKVKAASERLQQVIIEKQDFEKILKRYDTPNTFFYLDPP
;
A
#
# COMPACT_ATOMS: atom_id res chain seq x y z
N MET A 1 11.83 3.57 2.58
CA MET A 1 11.86 2.75 1.34
C MET A 1 10.90 3.32 0.28
N ASN A 2 10.82 2.75 -0.92
CA ASN A 2 9.75 3.07 -1.89
C ASN A 2 8.51 2.22 -1.61
N SER A 3 7.33 2.71 -1.97
CA SER A 3 6.18 1.83 -2.11
C SER A 3 6.46 0.77 -3.18
N ILE A 4 5.88 -0.41 -2.99
CA ILE A 4 6.03 -1.55 -3.89
C ILE A 4 5.01 -1.57 -5.03
N ILE A 5 4.05 -0.64 -5.03
CA ILE A 5 3.08 -0.43 -6.11
C ILE A 5 3.10 1.03 -6.60
N SER A 6 2.64 1.23 -7.83
CA SER A 6 2.33 2.56 -8.36
C SER A 6 0.84 2.84 -8.23
N TRP A 7 0.48 4.10 -8.00
CA TRP A 7 -0.91 4.52 -7.82
C TRP A 7 -1.08 5.92 -8.39
N VAL A 8 -2.23 6.18 -9.03
CA VAL A 8 -2.58 7.51 -9.53
C VAL A 8 -2.59 8.49 -8.36
N GLY A 9 -2.01 9.68 -8.57
CA GLY A 9 -1.84 10.68 -7.50
C GLY A 9 -0.65 10.43 -6.56
N GLY A 10 0.14 9.38 -6.79
CA GLY A 10 1.23 8.99 -5.91
C GLY A 10 2.30 10.05 -5.67
N LYS A 11 2.52 10.41 -4.39
CA LYS A 11 3.46 11.46 -3.97
C LYS A 11 4.93 11.02 -3.92
N ARG A 12 5.36 10.10 -4.80
CA ARG A 12 6.76 9.59 -4.83
C ARG A 12 7.81 10.70 -4.94
N LEU A 13 7.60 11.67 -5.83
CA LEU A 13 8.52 12.79 -6.03
C LEU A 13 8.37 13.84 -4.91
N LEU A 14 7.12 14.13 -4.51
CA LEU A 14 6.80 15.17 -3.54
C LEU A 14 7.17 14.78 -2.09
N ARG A 15 7.22 13.49 -1.76
CA ARG A 15 7.52 13.04 -0.39
C ARG A 15 8.85 13.58 0.16
N LYS A 16 9.84 13.87 -0.70
CA LYS A 16 11.11 14.47 -0.28
C LYS A 16 10.92 15.86 0.32
N LYS A 17 9.87 16.58 -0.09
CA LYS A 17 9.47 17.88 0.46
C LYS A 17 8.49 17.73 1.63
N ILE A 18 7.62 16.72 1.59
CA ILE A 18 6.63 16.48 2.66
C ILE A 18 7.30 16.00 3.95
N LEU A 19 8.18 14.99 3.88
CA LEU A 19 8.74 14.33 5.07
C LEU A 19 9.44 15.30 6.05
N PRO A 20 10.26 16.27 5.60
CA PRO A 20 10.87 17.26 6.50
C PRO A 20 9.88 18.19 7.21
N LEU A 21 8.65 18.32 6.70
CA LEU A 21 7.61 19.19 7.27
C LEU A 21 6.76 18.48 8.33
N ILE A 22 6.89 17.15 8.45
CA ILE A 22 6.12 16.38 9.42
C ILE A 22 6.72 16.61 10.82
N PRO A 23 5.97 17.19 11.78
CA PRO A 23 6.44 17.40 13.14
C PRO A 23 6.54 16.07 13.91
N LYS A 24 7.09 16.10 15.13
CA LYS A 24 7.03 14.95 16.02
C LYS A 24 5.58 14.62 16.41
N HIS A 25 5.25 13.34 16.48
CA HIS A 25 3.91 12.81 16.78
C HIS A 25 4.03 11.38 17.32
N ASP A 26 3.06 10.99 18.14
CA ASP A 26 2.96 9.64 18.69
C ASP A 26 2.08 8.74 17.81
N ILE A 27 1.15 9.33 17.05
CA ILE A 27 0.34 8.62 16.06
C ILE A 27 0.54 9.28 14.70
N TYR A 28 1.02 8.51 13.73
CA TYR A 28 0.97 8.89 12.31
C TYR A 28 -0.26 8.27 11.70
N CYS A 29 -1.15 9.06 11.10
CA CYS A 29 -2.34 8.54 10.43
C CYS A 29 -2.38 9.01 8.97
N GLU A 30 -2.14 8.08 8.04
CA GLU A 30 -2.29 8.31 6.60
C GLU A 30 -3.71 7.91 6.19
N VAL A 31 -4.58 8.91 6.10
CA VAL A 31 -6.04 8.73 6.03
C VAL A 31 -6.51 8.30 4.64
N PHE A 32 -5.83 8.80 3.60
CA PHE A 32 -6.04 8.47 2.19
C PHE A 32 -4.81 7.73 1.69
N GLY A 33 -4.78 6.43 1.94
CA GLY A 33 -3.59 5.60 1.87
C GLY A 33 -2.97 5.51 0.49
N GLY A 34 -3.76 5.20 -0.53
CA GLY A 34 -3.24 4.92 -1.88
C GLY A 34 -2.05 3.95 -1.83
N ALA A 35 -0.97 4.29 -2.55
CA ALA A 35 0.28 3.53 -2.51
C ALA A 35 1.11 3.70 -1.22
N GLY A 36 0.72 4.53 -0.25
CA GLY A 36 1.44 4.72 1.01
C GLY A 36 2.80 5.43 0.85
N TRP A 37 2.94 6.33 -0.14
CA TRP A 37 4.24 6.90 -0.51
C TRP A 37 4.93 7.65 0.63
N VAL A 38 4.16 8.29 1.50
CA VAL A 38 4.67 9.01 2.67
C VAL A 38 4.99 8.02 3.78
N LEU A 39 4.07 7.13 4.15
CA LEU A 39 4.30 6.03 5.11
C LEU A 39 5.59 5.25 4.81
N PHE A 40 5.73 4.71 3.59
CA PHE A 40 6.94 3.96 3.20
C PHE A 40 8.19 4.85 3.14
N GLY A 41 8.00 6.16 2.92
CA GLY A 41 9.07 7.15 2.89
C GLY A 41 9.61 7.53 4.27
N LYS A 42 8.79 7.41 5.33
CA LYS A 42 9.21 7.65 6.71
C LYS A 42 10.31 6.69 7.14
N SER A 43 11.19 7.17 8.03
CA SER A 43 12.14 6.32 8.74
C SER A 43 11.37 5.27 9.57
N PRO A 44 11.82 4.00 9.61
CA PRO A 44 11.19 2.98 10.45
C PRO A 44 11.52 3.15 11.94
N LYS A 45 12.48 4.02 12.29
CA LYS A 45 12.87 4.27 13.68
C LYS A 45 11.86 5.20 14.33
N LYS A 46 11.14 4.72 15.34
CA LYS A 46 10.14 5.53 16.06
C LYS A 46 10.75 6.77 16.73
N GLU A 47 12.03 6.74 17.08
CA GLU A 47 12.77 7.84 17.71
C GLU A 47 12.81 9.08 16.80
N ASP A 48 12.76 8.87 15.48
CA ASP A 48 12.72 9.93 14.48
C ASP A 48 11.38 10.66 14.46
N TRP A 49 10.33 10.11 15.08
CA TRP A 49 8.97 10.63 14.99
C TRP A 49 8.30 10.90 16.33
N GLN A 50 8.50 10.05 17.34
CA GLN A 50 7.83 10.16 18.64
C GLN A 50 8.16 11.46 19.38
N VAL A 51 7.18 12.00 20.11
CA VAL A 51 7.33 13.25 20.87
C VAL A 51 8.31 13.08 22.03
N SER A 52 8.32 11.90 22.66
CA SER A 52 9.18 11.56 23.79
C SER A 52 9.64 10.10 23.72
N SER A 53 10.81 9.80 24.30
CA SER A 53 11.34 8.42 24.39
C SER A 53 10.45 7.47 25.19
N LYS A 54 9.56 8.01 26.02
CA LYS A 54 8.59 7.25 26.82
C LYS A 54 7.24 7.07 26.11
N SER A 55 6.99 7.80 25.02
CA SER A 55 5.73 7.72 24.29
C SER A 55 5.62 6.42 23.50
N ARG A 56 4.39 5.91 23.38
CA ARG A 56 4.09 4.85 22.41
C ARG A 56 3.98 5.49 21.03
N TYR A 57 4.63 4.89 20.03
CA TYR A 57 4.52 5.31 18.64
C TYR A 57 3.69 4.30 17.86
N THR A 58 2.81 4.77 16.98
CA THR A 58 1.99 3.92 16.10
C THR A 58 1.76 4.61 14.77
N GLU A 59 1.76 3.81 13.71
CA GLU A 59 1.41 4.26 12.37
C GLU A 59 0.12 3.57 11.93
N VAL A 60 -0.77 4.34 11.33
CA VAL A 60 -2.07 3.92 10.83
C VAL A 60 -2.13 4.23 9.35
N TYR A 61 -2.45 3.22 8.56
CA TYR A 61 -2.82 3.33 7.16
C TYR A 61 -4.32 3.12 7.04
N ASN A 62 -5.02 4.01 6.34
CA ASN A 62 -6.41 3.82 5.98
C ASN A 62 -6.62 4.06 4.49
N ASP A 63 -7.51 3.30 3.87
CA ASP A 63 -8.08 3.64 2.57
C ASP A 63 -9.50 3.08 2.48
N ILE A 64 -10.37 3.79 1.75
CA ILE A 64 -11.74 3.32 1.51
C ILE A 64 -11.78 2.16 0.50
N ASN A 65 -10.79 2.07 -0.38
CA ASN A 65 -10.66 1.04 -1.39
C ASN A 65 -10.35 -0.31 -0.74
N GLY A 66 -11.36 -1.18 -0.69
CA GLY A 66 -11.24 -2.49 -0.09
C GLY A 66 -10.27 -3.43 -0.79
N ASP A 67 -10.02 -3.29 -2.09
CA ASP A 67 -9.09 -4.15 -2.83
C ASP A 67 -7.64 -3.80 -2.51
N LEU A 68 -7.37 -2.49 -2.39
CA LEU A 68 -6.09 -1.96 -1.96
C LEU A 68 -5.78 -2.37 -0.51
N VAL A 69 -6.75 -2.26 0.40
CA VAL A 69 -6.58 -2.73 1.79
C VAL A 69 -6.37 -4.24 1.86
N ASN A 70 -7.14 -5.03 1.10
CA ASN A 70 -6.96 -6.47 1.03
C ASN A 70 -5.57 -6.85 0.49
N PHE A 71 -5.09 -6.14 -0.54
CA PHE A 71 -3.72 -6.30 -1.03
C PHE A 71 -2.70 -6.06 0.08
N TRP A 72 -2.74 -4.93 0.77
CA TRP A 72 -1.78 -4.65 1.85
C TRP A 72 -1.86 -5.65 3.00
N LYS A 73 -3.05 -6.18 3.33
CA LYS A 73 -3.22 -7.27 4.28
C LYS A 73 -2.41 -8.51 3.89
N TYR A 74 -2.49 -8.95 2.62
CA TYR A 74 -1.74 -10.12 2.15
C TYR A 74 -0.24 -9.86 2.07
N ILE A 75 0.19 -8.67 1.63
CA ILE A 75 1.60 -8.28 1.68
C ILE A 75 2.12 -8.33 3.12
N LYS A 76 1.35 -7.82 4.09
CA LYS A 76 1.74 -7.80 5.50
C LYS A 76 1.79 -9.20 6.11
N GLN A 77 0.74 -10.01 5.94
CA GLN A 77 0.54 -11.24 6.72
C GLN A 77 1.01 -12.52 6.02
N HIS A 78 0.97 -12.55 4.68
CA HIS A 78 1.20 -13.76 3.89
C HIS A 78 2.05 -13.48 2.64
N PRO A 79 3.25 -12.88 2.78
CA PRO A 79 4.06 -12.48 1.63
C PRO A 79 4.47 -13.67 0.75
N GLU A 80 4.78 -14.83 1.33
CA GLU A 80 5.10 -16.05 0.57
C GLU A 80 3.90 -16.56 -0.21
N ALA A 81 2.72 -16.66 0.41
CA ALA A 81 1.52 -17.14 -0.26
C ALA A 81 1.14 -16.23 -1.44
N PHE A 82 1.24 -14.91 -1.25
CA PHE A 82 1.02 -13.94 -2.33
C PHE A 82 1.97 -14.17 -3.51
N VAL A 83 3.27 -14.33 -3.26
CA VAL A 83 4.28 -14.49 -4.32
C VAL A 83 4.13 -15.85 -5.01
N THR A 84 3.90 -16.92 -4.26
CA THR A 84 3.68 -18.27 -4.81
C THR A 84 2.48 -18.30 -5.74
N GLU A 85 1.36 -17.71 -5.31
CA GLU A 85 0.14 -17.61 -6.11
C GLU A 85 0.35 -16.72 -7.34
N LEU A 86 0.93 -15.52 -7.18
CA LEU A 86 1.20 -14.60 -8.29
C LEU A 86 2.04 -15.24 -9.41
N ASN A 87 2.99 -16.11 -9.04
CA ASN A 87 3.86 -16.78 -9.98
C ASN A 87 3.16 -17.87 -10.81
N GLN A 88 1.94 -18.29 -10.46
CA GLN A 88 1.14 -19.23 -11.25
C GLN A 88 0.52 -18.58 -12.50
N TYR A 89 0.40 -17.25 -12.51
CA TYR A 89 -0.32 -16.54 -13.57
C TYR A 89 0.60 -16.18 -14.74
N LEU A 90 0.17 -16.47 -15.97
CA LEU A 90 0.83 -15.99 -17.19
C LEU A 90 0.52 -14.51 -17.42
N ILE A 91 1.49 -13.71 -17.86
CA ILE A 91 1.20 -12.34 -18.31
C ILE A 91 0.59 -12.42 -19.71
N SER A 92 -0.73 -12.34 -19.82
CA SER A 92 -1.44 -12.28 -21.10
C SER A 92 -2.59 -11.29 -21.05
N ARG A 93 -2.99 -10.77 -22.23
CA ARG A 93 -4.16 -9.92 -22.37
C ARG A 93 -5.44 -10.68 -22.03
N GLU A 94 -5.55 -11.94 -22.47
CA GLU A 94 -6.69 -12.81 -22.16
C GLU A 94 -6.92 -12.96 -20.66
N LEU A 95 -5.85 -13.18 -19.87
CA LEU A 95 -5.97 -13.28 -18.43
C LEU A 95 -6.32 -11.93 -17.79
N PHE A 96 -5.75 -10.83 -18.30
CA PHE A 96 -6.09 -9.49 -17.83
C PHE A 96 -7.59 -9.19 -18.02
N ASP A 97 -8.13 -9.53 -19.19
CA ASP A 97 -9.53 -9.32 -19.53
C ASP A 97 -10.42 -10.27 -18.71
N SER A 98 -10.03 -11.54 -18.53
CA SER A 98 -10.80 -12.50 -17.73
C SER A 98 -10.93 -12.10 -16.26
N PHE A 99 -9.89 -11.48 -15.69
CA PHE A 99 -9.96 -10.89 -14.36
C PHE A 99 -10.97 -9.76 -14.24
N THR A 100 -11.32 -9.06 -15.31
CA THR A 100 -12.39 -8.04 -15.26
C THR A 100 -13.78 -8.66 -15.25
N GLN A 101 -13.92 -9.88 -15.78
CA GLN A 101 -15.21 -10.53 -16.03
C GLN A 101 -15.68 -11.43 -14.86
N HIS A 102 -14.75 -11.98 -14.08
CA HIS A 102 -15.07 -12.93 -13.01
C HIS A 102 -14.79 -12.34 -11.63
N ALA A 103 -15.65 -12.66 -10.66
CA ALA A 103 -15.40 -12.34 -9.27
C ALA A 103 -14.29 -13.26 -8.70
N PRO A 104 -13.40 -12.74 -7.84
CA PRO A 104 -12.40 -13.58 -7.18
C PRO A 104 -13.09 -14.57 -6.24
N LYS A 105 -12.60 -15.81 -6.19
CA LYS A 105 -13.12 -16.87 -5.32
C LYS A 105 -12.59 -16.78 -3.90
N THR A 106 -11.41 -16.19 -3.74
CA THR A 106 -10.75 -16.03 -2.44
C THR A 106 -10.21 -14.61 -2.27
N GLU A 107 -9.97 -14.20 -1.03
CA GLU A 107 -9.32 -12.92 -0.74
C GLU A 107 -7.87 -12.88 -1.23
N LEU A 108 -7.19 -14.03 -1.31
CA LEU A 108 -5.85 -14.10 -1.92
C LEU A 108 -5.92 -13.81 -3.41
N GLU A 109 -6.81 -14.49 -4.14
CA GLU A 109 -7.04 -14.25 -5.57
C GLU A 109 -7.45 -12.80 -5.83
N ARG A 110 -8.26 -12.22 -4.94
CA ARG A 110 -8.63 -10.80 -5.00
C ARG A 110 -7.42 -9.87 -4.89
N ALA A 111 -6.47 -10.15 -4.01
CA ALA A 111 -5.21 -9.38 -3.90
C ALA A 111 -4.33 -9.55 -5.15
N ILE A 112 -4.25 -10.77 -5.69
CA ILE A 112 -3.50 -11.08 -6.91
C ILE A 112 -4.07 -10.35 -8.10
N ARG A 113 -5.38 -10.45 -8.33
CA ARG A 113 -6.12 -9.74 -9.37
C ARG A 113 -5.86 -8.24 -9.28
N PHE A 114 -6.02 -7.66 -8.09
CA PHE A 114 -5.78 -6.23 -7.87
C PHE A 114 -4.38 -5.82 -8.34
N TYR A 115 -3.34 -6.52 -7.88
CA TYR A 115 -1.97 -6.23 -8.26
C TYR A 115 -1.70 -6.48 -9.75
N PHE A 116 -2.26 -7.55 -10.31
CA PHE A 116 -2.11 -7.91 -11.71
C PHE A 116 -2.68 -6.84 -12.62
N GLN A 117 -3.91 -6.40 -12.36
CA GLN A 117 -4.56 -5.33 -13.12
C GLN A 117 -3.80 -4.00 -12.98
N LEU A 118 -3.31 -3.70 -11.78
CA LEU A 118 -2.52 -2.49 -11.53
C LEU A 118 -1.18 -2.48 -12.28
N SER A 119 -0.49 -3.62 -12.31
CA SER A 119 0.85 -3.75 -12.91
C SER A 119 0.81 -3.90 -14.43
N CYS A 120 -0.25 -4.55 -14.95
CA CYS A 120 -0.40 -4.80 -16.38
C CYS A 120 -1.09 -3.67 -17.14
N SER A 121 -1.59 -2.65 -16.44
CA SER A 121 -2.33 -1.56 -17.06
C SER A 121 -1.50 -0.31 -17.32
N TYR A 122 -1.90 0.46 -18.34
CA TYR A 122 -1.29 1.75 -18.62
C TYR A 122 -1.42 2.70 -17.42
N GLY A 123 -0.28 3.20 -16.94
CA GLY A 123 -0.21 4.16 -15.84
C GLY A 123 -0.83 3.68 -14.52
N SER A 124 -0.93 2.36 -14.30
CA SER A 124 -1.55 1.77 -13.11
C SER A 124 -2.99 2.23 -12.88
N ARG A 125 -3.78 2.29 -13.96
CA ARG A 125 -5.20 2.66 -13.94
C ARG A 125 -6.17 1.48 -13.90
N SER A 126 -5.65 0.25 -13.99
CA SER A 126 -6.40 -1.01 -14.02
C SER A 126 -7.45 -1.14 -15.12
N LYS A 127 -7.33 -0.36 -16.21
CA LYS A 127 -8.30 -0.33 -17.33
C LYS A 127 -7.79 -1.00 -18.60
N ASN A 128 -6.63 -0.57 -19.10
CA ASN A 128 -6.13 -0.99 -20.42
C ASN A 128 -4.82 -1.77 -20.27
N PHE A 129 -4.80 -3.02 -20.70
CA PHE A 129 -3.57 -3.82 -20.75
C PHE A 129 -2.52 -3.17 -21.67
N CYS A 130 -1.33 -2.93 -21.14
CA CYS A 130 -0.27 -2.13 -21.79
C CYS A 130 1.15 -2.68 -21.57
N ILE A 131 1.29 -3.99 -21.32
CA ILE A 131 2.61 -4.59 -21.11
C ILE A 131 3.36 -4.75 -22.44
N MET A 132 4.59 -4.24 -22.49
CA MET A 132 5.50 -4.38 -23.64
C MET A 132 6.74 -5.26 -23.35
N GLN A 133 7.02 -5.61 -22.09
CA GLN A 133 8.02 -6.61 -21.73
C GLN A 133 7.45 -7.48 -20.60
N GLY A 134 7.57 -8.80 -20.66
CA GLY A 134 6.90 -9.68 -19.69
C GLY A 134 7.44 -9.55 -18.25
N TYR A 135 8.50 -10.31 -17.95
CA TYR A 135 8.94 -10.59 -16.58
C TYR A 135 9.35 -9.35 -15.75
N LYS A 136 9.91 -8.31 -16.40
CA LYS A 136 10.36 -7.08 -15.70
C LYS A 136 9.20 -6.24 -15.15
N TYR A 137 7.97 -6.42 -15.63
CA TYR A 137 6.83 -5.57 -15.29
C TYR A 137 6.06 -6.03 -14.04
N MET A 138 6.36 -7.22 -13.50
CA MET A 138 5.77 -7.71 -12.25
C MET A 138 6.82 -7.89 -11.15
N PRO A 139 7.35 -6.79 -10.59
CA PRO A 139 8.40 -6.85 -9.59
C PRO A 139 8.00 -7.62 -8.33
N LEU A 140 6.72 -7.76 -8.01
CA LEU A 140 6.27 -8.51 -6.82
C LEU A 140 6.26 -10.02 -7.01
N ARG A 141 6.70 -10.54 -8.17
CA ARG A 141 7.10 -11.95 -8.29
C ARG A 141 8.38 -12.27 -7.52
N GLN A 142 9.13 -11.25 -7.10
CA GLN A 142 10.34 -11.39 -6.30
C GLN A 142 9.99 -11.31 -4.81
N LEU A 143 10.15 -12.43 -4.11
CA LEU A 143 9.78 -12.56 -2.69
C LEU A 143 10.44 -11.49 -1.81
N GLU A 144 11.72 -11.21 -2.04
CA GLU A 144 12.48 -10.22 -1.26
C GLU A 144 11.84 -8.83 -1.25
N LYS A 145 11.25 -8.40 -2.37
CA LYS A 145 10.56 -7.10 -2.44
C LYS A 145 9.28 -7.08 -1.61
N VAL A 146 8.54 -8.19 -1.62
CA VAL A 146 7.31 -8.34 -0.86
C VAL A 146 7.61 -8.47 0.63
N LYS A 147 8.65 -9.23 1.00
CA LYS A 147 9.14 -9.34 2.39
C LYS A 147 9.58 -8.01 2.97
N ALA A 148 10.36 -7.22 2.24
CA ALA A 148 10.76 -5.89 2.70
C ALA A 148 9.55 -4.97 3.01
N ALA A 149 8.49 -5.05 2.22
CA ALA A 149 7.25 -4.32 2.50
C ALA A 149 6.47 -4.93 3.67
N SER A 150 6.42 -6.26 3.78
CA SER A 150 5.82 -6.97 4.91
C SER A 150 6.44 -6.51 6.22
N GLU A 151 7.78 -6.55 6.32
CA GLU A 151 8.56 -6.12 7.48
C GLU A 151 8.25 -4.66 7.86
N ARG A 152 8.23 -3.76 6.87
CA ARG A 152 7.89 -2.35 7.09
C ARG A 152 6.48 -2.16 7.63
N LEU A 153 5.53 -3.01 7.24
CA LEU A 153 4.12 -2.92 7.63
C LEU A 153 3.80 -3.67 8.93
N GLN A 154 4.72 -4.45 9.52
CA GLN A 154 4.44 -5.26 10.70
C GLN A 154 3.81 -4.46 11.85
N GLN A 155 4.36 -3.27 12.12
CA GLN A 155 3.88 -2.37 13.19
C GLN A 155 2.82 -1.36 12.74
N VAL A 156 2.41 -1.39 11.48
CA VAL A 156 1.41 -0.47 10.92
C VAL A 156 0.00 -1.07 11.12
N ILE A 157 -0.91 -0.30 11.70
CA ILE A 157 -2.33 -0.64 11.75
C ILE A 157 -2.94 -0.35 10.38
N ILE A 158 -3.66 -1.31 9.81
CA ILE A 158 -4.33 -1.16 8.52
C ILE A 158 -5.84 -1.13 8.77
N GLU A 159 -6.46 -0.01 8.43
CA GLU A 159 -7.89 0.24 8.55
C GLU A 159 -8.55 0.32 7.16
N LYS A 160 -9.86 0.06 7.13
CA LYS A 160 -10.73 0.28 5.97
C LYS A 160 -12.01 0.95 6.44
N GLN A 161 -11.96 2.25 6.64
CA GLN A 161 -13.09 3.05 7.09
C GLN A 161 -13.21 4.35 6.29
N ASP A 162 -14.40 4.94 6.36
CA ASP A 162 -14.60 6.31 5.92
C ASP A 162 -13.66 7.27 6.68
N PHE A 163 -13.15 8.28 5.98
CA PHE A 163 -12.14 9.19 6.51
C PHE A 163 -12.63 9.92 7.77
N GLU A 164 -13.92 10.25 7.87
CA GLU A 164 -14.46 10.95 9.04
C GLU A 164 -14.39 10.07 10.29
N LYS A 165 -14.61 8.76 10.14
CA LYS A 165 -14.49 7.81 11.26
C LYS A 165 -13.05 7.67 11.71
N ILE A 166 -12.11 7.67 10.77
CA ILE A 166 -10.67 7.61 11.06
C ILE A 166 -10.21 8.84 11.81
N LEU A 167 -10.58 10.03 11.32
CA LEU A 167 -10.26 11.29 11.99
C LEU A 167 -10.79 11.27 13.43
N LYS A 168 -12.08 10.99 13.63
CA LYS A 168 -12.69 10.92 14.97
C LYS A 168 -12.01 9.90 15.89
N ARG A 169 -11.60 8.75 15.36
CA ARG A 169 -11.03 7.64 16.15
C ARG A 169 -9.61 7.95 16.66
N TYR A 170 -8.81 8.62 15.85
CA TYR A 170 -7.41 8.88 16.16
C TYR A 170 -7.15 10.33 16.58
N ASP A 171 -8.18 11.17 16.73
CA ASP A 171 -8.03 12.57 17.14
C ASP A 171 -7.54 12.67 18.58
N THR A 172 -6.22 12.77 18.74
CA THR A 172 -5.54 12.96 20.02
C THR A 172 -4.47 14.03 19.87
N PRO A 173 -4.05 14.70 20.98
CA PRO A 173 -3.12 15.84 20.91
C PRO A 173 -1.81 15.58 20.17
N ASN A 174 -1.33 14.33 20.15
CA ASN A 174 -0.07 13.94 19.53
C ASN A 174 -0.26 13.16 18.21
N THR A 175 -1.40 13.34 17.53
CA THR A 175 -1.65 12.71 16.24
C THR A 175 -1.30 13.65 15.10
N PHE A 176 -0.51 13.14 14.16
CA PHE A 176 -0.30 13.76 12.87
C PHE A 176 -1.13 13.05 11.81
N PHE A 177 -2.12 13.76 11.28
CA PHE A 177 -2.89 13.31 10.13
C PHE A 177 -2.24 13.78 8.83
N TYR A 178 -1.90 12.83 7.96
CA TYR A 178 -1.55 13.11 6.56
C TYR A 178 -2.78 12.86 5.69
N LEU A 179 -3.27 13.93 5.07
CA LEU A 179 -4.48 13.95 4.24
C LEU A 179 -4.08 14.24 2.79
N ASP A 180 -4.38 13.31 1.89
CA ASP A 180 -4.16 13.43 0.45
C ASP A 180 -5.41 12.96 -0.31
N PRO A 181 -6.53 13.72 -0.22
CA PRO A 181 -7.79 13.34 -0.86
C PRO A 181 -7.68 13.39 -2.40
N PRO A 182 -8.64 12.77 -3.13
CA PRO A 182 -8.73 12.84 -4.59
C PRO A 182 -8.77 14.26 -5.17
#